data_AF-A0A943HAD3-F1
#
_entry.id   AF-A0A943HAD3-F1
#
_cell.length_a   1.000
_cell.length_b   1.000
_cell.length_c   1.000
_cell.angle_alpha   90.00
_cell.angle_beta   90.00
_cell.angle_gamma   90.00
#
_symmetry.space_group_name_H-M   'P 1'
#
loop_
_entity.id
_entity.type
_entity.pdbx_description
1 polymer ?
#
loop_
_entity_poly.entity_id
_entity_poly.type
_entity_poly.pdbx_seq_one_letter_code
_entity_poly.pdbx_strand_id
1 'polypeptide(L)' 'MISVCPVCSGIDIEKLEEKFGKDNVEVGCIGECGGRDGLIIGYANGKYIETETEEEFISEIEE' A
#
# COMPACT_ATOMS: atom_id res chain seq x y z
N MET A 1 -8.78 3.43 5.52
CA MET A 1 -8.87 3.06 4.10
C MET A 1 -7.46 3.10 3.55
N ILE A 2 -7.05 2.01 2.92
CA ILE A 2 -5.71 1.77 2.41
C ILE A 2 -5.82 1.83 0.88
N SER A 3 -5.06 2.71 0.23
CA SER A 3 -5.05 2.84 -1.22
C SER A 3 -3.68 2.40 -1.77
N VAL A 4 -3.69 1.47 -2.72
CA VAL A 4 -2.47 0.91 -3.34
C VAL A 4 -2.59 0.86 -4.86
N CYS A 5 -1.49 1.16 -5.54
CA CYS A 5 -1.38 1.08 -7.00
C CYS A 5 -1.01 -0.35 -7.42
N PRO A 6 -1.79 -1.01 -8.28
CA PRO A 6 -1.50 -2.39 -8.71
C PRO A 6 -0.24 -2.52 -9.57
N VAL A 7 0.37 -1.40 -9.98
CA VAL A 7 1.57 -1.38 -10.83
C VAL A 7 2.80 -0.99 -10.04
N CYS A 8 2.71 0.07 -9.22
CA CYS A 8 3.88 0.67 -8.56
C CYS A 8 4.01 0.30 -7.07
N SER A 9 2.94 -0.16 -6.41
CA SER A 9 2.96 -0.38 -4.97
C SER A 9 3.82 -1.54 -4.49
N GLY A 10 4.22 -2.43 -5.39
CA GLY A 10 5.11 -3.56 -5.07
C GLY A 10 4.53 -4.58 -4.07
N ILE A 11 3.27 -4.40 -3.64
CA ILE A 11 2.62 -5.19 -2.60
C ILE A 11 1.65 -6.20 -3.18
N ASP A 12 1.57 -7.36 -2.54
CA ASP A 12 0.54 -8.37 -2.78
C ASP A 12 -0.82 -7.88 -2.28
N ILE A 13 -1.66 -7.46 -3.22
CA ILE A 13 -3.00 -6.95 -2.95
C ILE A 13 -3.89 -8.03 -2.31
N GLU A 14 -3.76 -9.30 -2.71
CA GLU A 14 -4.59 -10.37 -2.17
C GLU A 14 -4.29 -10.55 -0.68
N LYS A 15 -3.01 -10.58 -0.28
CA LYS A 15 -2.64 -10.63 1.14
C LYS A 15 -3.12 -9.42 1.93
N LEU A 16 -3.04 -8.23 1.33
CA LEU A 16 -3.47 -7.00 1.97
C LEU A 16 -4.99 -7.01 2.21
N GLU A 17 -5.76 -7.45 1.22
CA GLU A 17 -7.21 -7.65 1.32
C GLU A 17 -7.59 -8.75 2.33
N GLU A 18 -6.84 -9.85 2.39
CA GLU A 18 -7.04 -10.92 3.38
C GLU A 18 -6.81 -10.42 4.82
N LYS A 19 -5.80 -9.55 5.03
CA LYS A 19 -5.45 -9.02 6.35
C LYS A 19 -6.40 -7.90 6.82
N PHE A 20 -6.68 -6.92 5.97
CA PHE A 20 -7.43 -5.71 6.35
C PHE A 20 -8.89 -5.72 5.88
N GLY A 21 -9.29 -6.66 5.05
CA GLY A 21 -10.62 -6.76 4.46
C GLY A 21 -10.73 -5.98 3.15
N LYS A 22 -11.38 -6.58 2.15
CA LYS A 22 -11.55 -5.99 0.80
C LYS A 22 -12.18 -4.59 0.82
N ASP A 23 -13.14 -4.34 1.72
CA ASP A 23 -13.80 -3.03 1.83
C ASP A 23 -12.88 -1.91 2.35
N ASN A 24 -11.74 -2.27 2.95
CA ASN A 24 -10.76 -1.33 3.46
C ASN A 24 -9.60 -1.07 2.49
N VAL A 25 -9.53 -1.82 1.38
CA VAL A 25 -8.46 -1.74 0.38
C VAL A 25 -9.03 -1.18 -0.93
N GLU A 26 -8.52 -0.03 -1.34
CA GLU A 26 -8.81 0.58 -2.63
C GLU A 26 -7.62 0.34 -3.57
N VAL A 27 -7.90 -0.30 -4.71
CA VAL A 27 -6.88 -0.60 -5.72
C VAL A 27 -6.97 0.43 -6.84
N GLY A 28 -5.95 1.27 -6.98
CA GLY A 28 -5.93 2.35 -7.96
C GLY A 28 -4.65 3.18 -7.92
N CYS A 29 -4.43 4.01 -8.95
CA CYS A 29 -3.27 4.90 -8.98
C CYS A 29 -3.36 5.94 -7.87
N ILE A 30 -2.35 5.98 -7.01
CA ILE A 30 -2.26 6.94 -5.89
C ILE A 30 -1.66 8.29 -6.28
N GLY A 31 -1.04 8.42 -7.47
CA GLY A 31 -0.44 9.67 -7.96
C GLY A 31 0.89 10.09 -7.34
N GLU A 32 1.30 9.47 -6.22
CA GLU A 32 2.48 9.90 -5.42
C GLU A 32 3.79 9.19 -5.78
N CYS A 33 3.73 8.10 -6.55
CA CYS A 33 4.91 7.26 -6.84
C CYS A 33 5.98 7.96 -7.71
N GLY A 34 5.59 8.90 -8.56
CA GLY A 34 6.49 9.58 -9.51
C GLY A 34 7.17 8.67 -10.54
N GLY A 35 6.69 7.43 -10.71
CA GLY A 35 7.29 6.42 -11.60
C GLY A 35 8.54 5.72 -11.03
N ARG A 36 8.70 5.72 -9.70
CA ARG A 36 9.75 4.98 -9.00
C ARG A 36 9.32 3.53 -8.77
N ASP A 37 10.26 2.59 -8.96
CA ASP A 37 10.08 1.16 -8.75
C ASP A 37 11.01 0.65 -7.63
N GLY A 38 10.67 -0.50 -7.04
CA GLY A 38 11.53 -1.21 -6.07
C GLY A 38 11.25 -0.91 -4.60
N LEU A 39 10.21 -0.14 -4.30
CA LEU A 39 9.73 0.15 -2.94
C LEU A 39 8.29 -0.33 -2.78
N ILE A 40 7.87 -0.56 -1.53
CA ILE A 40 6.47 -0.76 -1.18
C ILE A 40 5.86 0.59 -0.86
N ILE A 41 4.85 0.99 -1.63
CA ILE A 41 4.22 2.30 -1.50
C ILE A 41 2.72 2.19 -1.36
N GLY A 42 2.12 3.07 -0.57
CA GLY A 42 0.68 3.14 -0.45
C GLY A 42 0.25 4.34 0.37
N TYR A 43 -1.05 4.54 0.44
CA TYR A 43 -1.65 5.58 1.27
C TYR A 43 -2.55 4.93 2.30
N ALA A 44 -2.28 5.12 3.58
CA ALA A 44 -3.11 4.58 4.65
C ALA A 44 -3.17 5.58 5.80
N ASN A 45 -4.28 5.58 6.55
CA ASN A 45 -4.47 6.45 7.72
C ASN A 45 -4.22 7.95 7.44
N GLY A 46 -4.44 8.41 6.20
CA GLY A 46 -4.18 9.81 5.80
C GLY A 46 -2.71 10.15 5.53
N LYS A 47 -1.84 9.14 5.45
CA LYS A 47 -0.39 9.26 5.25
C LYS A 47 0.06 8.49 4.01
N TYR A 48 0.96 9.10 3.24
CA TYR A 48 1.76 8.37 2.25
C TYR A 48 2.87 7.59 2.97
N ILE A 49 2.90 6.28 2.74
CA ILE A 49 3.83 5.34 3.35
C ILE A 49 4.70 4.78 2.22
N GLU A 50 6.01 4.80 2.43
CA GLU A 50 7.03 4.27 1.52
C GLU A 50 8.02 3.47 2.37
N THR A 51 8.12 2.17 2.11
CA THR A 51 8.98 1.22 2.84
C THR A 51 9.71 0.30 1.87
N GLU A 52 10.68 -0.47 2.38
CA GLU A 52 11.43 -1.43 1.55
C GLU A 52 10.76 -2.81 1.53
N THR A 53 9.94 -3.12 2.55
CA THR A 53 9.30 -4.43 2.70
C THR A 53 7.79 -4.35 2.98
N GLU A 54 7.06 -5.42 2.64
CA GLU A 54 5.62 -5.54 2.95
C GLU A 54 5.36 -5.51 4.47
N GLU A 55 6.25 -6.10 5.26
CA GLU A 55 6.12 -6.19 6.72
C GLU A 55 6.19 -4.81 7.38
N GLU A 56 7.11 -3.95 6.92
CA GLU A 56 7.20 -2.56 7.39
C GLU A 56 5.97 -1.75 6.98
N PHE A 57 5.50 -1.90 5.75
CA PHE A 57 4.30 -1.21 5.28
C PHE A 57 3.08 -1.57 6.12
N ILE A 58 2.91 -2.86 6.42
CA ILE A 58 1.84 -3.36 7.27
C ILE A 58 1.96 -2.83 8.70
N SER A 59 3.17 -2.78 9.25
CA SER A 59 3.41 -2.25 10.60
C SER A 59 3.01 -0.78 10.70
N GLU A 60 3.33 0.04 9.70
CA GLU A 60 2.95 1.46 9.62
C GLU A 60 1.42 1.68 9.52
N ILE A 61 0.66 0.69 9.05
CA ILE A 61 -0.81 0.76 9.03
C ILE A 61 -1.41 0.44 10.41
N GLU A 62 -0.75 -0.43 11.17
CA GLU A 62 -1.22 -0.92 12.48
C GLU A 62 -0.86 0.02 13.66
N GLU A 63 0.06 0.96 13.47
CA GLU A 63 0.35 2.08 14.41
C GLU A 63 -0.74 3.16 14.42
#